data_AF-A0A645IWY8-F1
#
_entry.id   AF-A0A645IWY8-F1
#
_cell.length_a   1.000
_cell.length_b   1.000
_cell.length_c   1.000
_cell.angle_alpha   90.00
_cell.angle_beta   90.00
_cell.angle_gamma   90.00
#
_symmetry.space_group_name_H-M   'P 1'
#
loop_
_entity.id
_entity.type
_entity.pdbx_description
1 polymer ?
#
loop_
_entity_poly.entity_id
_entity_poly.type
_entity_poly.pdbx_seq_one_letter_code
_entity_poly.pdbx_strand_id
1 'polypeptide(L)' 'MERKAPRIGDNCLIGAGAAVIGDIQIGNNVKIGAGAVVSFDIPDNCTVVSPRALVLERKCEEHGEI' A
#
# COMPACT_ATOMS: atom_id res chain seq x y z
N MET A 1 -19.31 -4.32 -14.82
CA MET A 1 -18.25 -3.61 -14.08
C MET A 1 -17.34 -4.68 -13.49
N GLU A 2 -16.11 -4.80 -13.99
CA GLU A 2 -15.17 -5.81 -13.50
C GLU A 2 -14.64 -5.36 -12.13
N ARG A 3 -15.08 -6.04 -11.06
CA ARG A 3 -14.56 -5.78 -9.71
C ARG A 3 -13.28 -6.57 -9.56
N LYS A 4 -12.16 -5.87 -9.48
CA LYS A 4 -10.85 -6.46 -9.27
C LYS A 4 -10.45 -6.32 -7.80
N ALA A 5 -10.12 -7.44 -7.19
CA ALA A 5 -9.63 -7.52 -5.82
C ALA A 5 -8.10 -7.72 -5.83
N PRO A 6 -7.41 -7.32 -4.76
CA PRO A 6 -5.98 -7.62 -4.61
C PRO A 6 -5.73 -9.13 -4.66
N ARG A 7 -4.64 -9.52 -5.30
CA ARG A 7 -4.14 -10.90 -5.30
C ARG A 7 -2.96 -11.01 -4.35
N ILE A 8 -3.01 -11.98 -3.44
CA ILE A 8 -1.98 -12.19 -2.41
C ILE A 8 -1.35 -13.55 -2.65
N GLY A 9 -0.03 -13.58 -2.76
CA GLY A 9 0.77 -14.80 -2.90
C GLY A 9 0.88 -15.61 -1.61
N ASP A 10 1.64 -16.69 -1.68
CA ASP A 10 1.74 -17.66 -0.60
C ASP A 10 2.61 -17.16 0.56
N ASN A 11 2.35 -17.68 1.76
CA ASN A 11 3.13 -17.44 2.98
C ASN A 11 3.23 -15.96 3.39
N CYS A 12 2.21 -15.16 3.07
CA CYS A 12 2.17 -13.76 3.47
C CYS A 12 1.71 -13.60 4.91
N LEU A 13 2.31 -12.65 5.63
CA LEU A 13 1.85 -12.19 6.94
C LEU A 13 1.19 -10.83 6.76
N ILE A 14 -0.09 -10.74 7.15
CA ILE A 14 -0.85 -9.48 7.09
C ILE A 14 -1.13 -9.03 8.52
N GLY A 15 -0.51 -7.92 8.91
CA GLY A 15 -0.68 -7.32 10.24
C GLY A 15 -2.09 -6.79 10.46
N ALA A 16 -2.50 -6.72 11.72
CA ALA A 16 -3.82 -6.22 12.10
C ALA A 16 -4.06 -4.78 11.58
N GLY A 17 -5.26 -4.54 11.05
CA GLY A 17 -5.64 -3.23 10.54
C GLY A 17 -4.93 -2.80 9.25
N ALA A 18 -4.15 -3.67 8.60
CA ALA A 18 -3.64 -3.40 7.27
C ALA A 18 -4.77 -3.38 6.22
N ALA A 19 -4.66 -2.50 5.24
CA ALA A 19 -5.57 -2.39 4.11
C ALA A 19 -4.78 -2.58 2.80
N VAL A 20 -5.25 -3.48 1.95
CA VAL A 20 -4.71 -3.74 0.61
C VAL A 20 -5.79 -3.36 -0.39
N ILE A 21 -5.49 -2.43 -1.30
CA ILE A 21 -6.51 -1.72 -2.08
C ILE A 21 -6.18 -1.76 -3.58
N GLY A 22 -7.15 -2.13 -4.41
CA GLY A 22 -7.07 -2.07 -5.87
C GLY A 22 -6.78 -3.41 -6.56
N ASP A 23 -6.55 -3.37 -7.87
CA ASP A 23 -6.08 -4.51 -8.68
C ASP A 23 -4.56 -4.61 -8.59
N ILE A 24 -4.05 -4.99 -7.41
CA ILE A 24 -2.62 -5.12 -7.15
C ILE A 24 -2.23 -6.55 -6.82
N GLN A 25 -0.94 -6.85 -7.02
CA GLN A 25 -0.33 -8.15 -6.76
C GLN A 25 0.66 -8.03 -5.59
N ILE A 26 0.46 -8.87 -4.58
CA ILE A 26 1.40 -9.10 -3.50
C ILE A 26 2.09 -10.43 -3.79
N GLY A 27 3.42 -10.41 -3.88
CA GLY A 27 4.25 -11.59 -4.09
C GLY A 27 4.25 -12.57 -2.91
N ASN A 28 5.08 -13.60 -3.00
CA ASN A 28 5.22 -14.63 -1.98
C ASN A 28 6.11 -14.18 -0.81
N ASN A 29 5.87 -14.73 0.39
CA ASN A 29 6.66 -14.47 1.59
C ASN A 29 6.70 -12.98 1.99
N VAL A 30 5.66 -12.21 1.66
CA VAL A 30 5.56 -10.78 1.98
C VAL A 30 5.02 -10.58 3.40
N LYS A 31 5.59 -9.62 4.12
CA LYS A 31 5.12 -9.21 5.46
C LYS A 31 4.55 -7.80 5.40
N ILE A 32 3.26 -7.63 5.60
CA ILE A 32 2.60 -6.33 5.69
C ILE A 32 2.42 -5.96 7.16
N GLY A 33 3.00 -4.82 7.56
CA GLY A 33 2.93 -4.30 8.92
C GLY A 33 1.51 -3.89 9.34
N ALA A 34 1.26 -3.87 10.65
CA ALA A 34 -0.02 -3.44 11.20
C ALA A 34 -0.34 -1.99 10.81
N GLY A 35 -1.58 -1.74 10.40
CA GLY A 35 -2.04 -0.41 9.96
C GLY A 35 -1.43 0.08 8.64
N ALA A 36 -0.79 -0.78 7.85
CA ALA A 36 -0.25 -0.38 6.54
C ALA A 36 -1.35 -0.28 5.49
N VAL A 37 -1.27 0.75 4.65
CA VAL A 37 -2.13 0.92 3.47
C VAL A 37 -1.28 0.68 2.23
N VAL A 38 -1.62 -0.36 1.47
CA VAL A 38 -0.87 -0.79 0.28
C VAL A 38 -1.74 -0.62 -0.96
N SER A 39 -1.23 0.15 -1.91
CA SER A 39 -1.93 0.51 -3.16
C SER A 39 -1.05 0.34 -4.41
N PHE A 40 -0.02 -0.50 -4.33
CA PHE A 40 0.91 -0.81 -5.42
C PHE A 40 1.41 -2.26 -5.30
N ASP A 41 1.92 -2.80 -6.39
CA ASP A 41 2.44 -4.18 -6.44
C ASP A 41 3.67 -4.35 -5.54
N ILE A 42 3.74 -5.47 -4.83
CA ILE A 42 4.83 -5.82 -3.92
C ILE A 42 5.52 -7.08 -4.42
N PRO A 43 6.85 -7.08 -4.63
CA PRO A 43 7.57 -8.27 -5.04
C PRO A 43 7.76 -9.27 -3.89
N ASP A 44 8.14 -10.50 -4.25
CA ASP A 44 8.42 -11.58 -3.31
C ASP A 44 9.45 -11.18 -2.24
N ASN A 45 9.35 -11.79 -1.05
CA ASN A 45 10.28 -11.66 0.08
C ASN A 45 10.43 -10.23 0.63
N CYS A 46 9.45 -9.36 0.42
CA CYS A 46 9.46 -7.98 0.91
C CYS A 46 8.76 -7.80 2.25
N THR A 47 9.09 -6.72 2.96
CA THR A 47 8.38 -6.27 4.16
C THR A 47 7.87 -4.85 3.95
N VAL A 48 6.57 -4.66 4.07
CA VAL A 48 5.90 -3.36 4.00
C VAL A 48 5.65 -2.87 5.42
N VAL A 49 6.07 -1.64 5.72
CA VAL A 49 5.88 -1.01 7.04
C VAL A 49 5.17 0.32 6.90
N SER A 50 4.32 0.65 7.86
CA SER A 50 3.74 1.98 7.96
C SER A 50 4.74 2.95 8.60
N PRO A 51 4.88 4.18 8.09
CA PRO A 51 5.62 5.20 8.81
C PRO A 51 4.92 5.51 10.15
N ARG A 52 5.70 5.64 11.24
CA ARG A 52 5.17 5.98 12.58
C ARG A 52 4.59 7.40 12.63
N ALA A 53 5.14 8.31 11.83
CA ALA A 53 4.62 9.65 11.59
C ALA A 53 5.09 10.11 10.20
N LEU A 54 4.16 10.55 9.36
CA LEU A 54 4.47 11.25 8.11
C LEU A 54 4.05 12.71 8.29
N VAL A 55 5.02 13.61 8.46
CA VAL A 55 4.75 15.06 8.48
C VAL A 55 4.67 15.51 7.02
N LEU A 56 3.48 15.94 6.60
CA LEU A 56 3.24 16.49 5.27
C LEU A 56 3.25 18.02 5.35
N GLU A 57 4.22 18.65 4.71
CA GLU A 57 4.16 20.08 4.40
C GLU A 57 3.34 20.27 3.12
N ARG A 58 2.34 21.15 3.15
CA ARG A 58 1.51 21.45 1.97
C ARG A 58 2.24 22.52 1.17
N LYS A 59 2.81 22.19 0.00
CA LYS A 59 3.23 23.20 -0.97
C LYS A 59 1.98 23.74 -1.68
N CYS A 60 1.69 25.03 -1.52
CA CYS A 60 0.70 25.71 -2.34
C CYS A 60 1.34 25.97 -3.72
N GLU A 61 0.79 25.39 -4.78
CA GLU A 61 1.10 25.79 -6.15
C GLU A 61 0.13 26.89 -6.57
N GLU A 62 0.65 28.12 -6.70
CA GLU A 62 -0.07 29.27 -7.24
C GLU A 62 -0.39 29.00 -8.71
N HIS A 63 -1.63 28.65 -9.01
CA HIS A 63 -2.10 28.56 -10.39
C HIS A 63 -2.38 29.99 -10.87
N GLY A 64 -1.49 30.50 -11.72
CA GLY A 64 -1.63 31.82 -12.34
C GLY A 64 -2.96 31.96 -13.08
N GLU A 65 -3.58 33.11 -12.91
CA GLU A 65 -4.84 33.51 -13.54
C GLU A 65 -4.68 33.51 -15.08
N ILE A 66 -5.65 32.90 -15.79
CA ILE A 66 -5.85 33.04 -17.24
C ILE A 66 -6.83 34.17 -17.54
#